data_AF-A0A3N7H3D8-F1
#
_entry.id   AF-A0A3N7H3D8-F1
#
_cell.length_a   1.000
_cell.length_b   1.000
_cell.length_c   1.000
_cell.angle_alpha   90.00
_cell.angle_beta   90.00
_cell.angle_gamma   90.00
#
_symmetry.space_group_name_H-M   'P 1'
#
loop_
_entity.id
_entity.type
_entity.pdbx_description
1 polymer ?
#
loop_
_entity_poly.entity_id
_entity_poly.type
_entity_poly.pdbx_seq_one_letter_code
_entity_poly.pdbx_strand_id
1 'polypeptide(L)'
;MGASNNPCTIRPLIAALCFHQLFEGMGLGGCILQAEYGMKIKAILVFFFSTTTPFGIVLGIGLSNVYSESSPTALIVVGLLNASSAGLLNYMALVDLLAADFMGPKLQDSMRLQAWSFVAVLLGAGGMSLMAKWA
;
A
#
# COMPACT_ATOMS: atom_id res chain seq x y z
N MET A 1 -18.19 8.49 2.98
CA MET A 1 -16.99 7.97 3.67
C MET A 1 -16.49 9.07 4.58
N GLY A 2 -15.78 8.79 5.68
CA GLY A 2 -15.31 9.83 6.61
C GLY A 2 -14.57 11.02 5.96
N ALA A 3 -14.12 10.89 4.71
CA ALA A 3 -13.45 11.93 3.90
C ALA A 3 -14.37 12.82 3.04
N SER A 4 -15.58 12.40 2.66
CA SER A 4 -16.49 13.21 1.83
C SER A 4 -17.91 12.65 1.84
N ASN A 5 -18.89 13.55 1.73
CA ASN A 5 -20.31 13.26 1.57
C ASN A 5 -20.77 13.29 0.10
N ASN A 6 -19.90 13.71 -0.83
CA ASN A 6 -20.26 13.82 -2.25
C ASN A 6 -20.05 12.49 -2.99
N PRO A 7 -21.10 11.86 -3.54
CA PRO A 7 -20.98 10.59 -4.25
C PRO A 7 -20.07 10.67 -5.49
N CYS A 8 -19.93 11.84 -6.12
CA CYS A 8 -19.05 12.04 -7.27
C CYS A 8 -17.56 11.96 -6.90
N THR A 9 -17.19 12.22 -5.65
CA THR A 9 -15.83 12.08 -5.13
C THR A 9 -15.59 10.69 -4.54
N ILE A 10 -16.60 10.14 -3.86
CA ILE A 10 -16.49 8.82 -3.21
C ILE A 10 -16.31 7.69 -4.23
N ARG A 11 -17.03 7.73 -5.37
CA ARG A 11 -16.97 6.66 -6.38
C ARG A 11 -15.56 6.47 -6.98
N PRO A 12 -14.90 7.52 -7.51
CA PRO A 12 -13.52 7.41 -7.99
C PRO A 12 -12.56 6.98 -6.88
N LEU A 13 -12.71 7.54 -5.67
CA LEU A 13 -11.86 7.21 -4.53
C LEU A 13 -11.92 5.72 -4.16
N ILE A 14 -13.12 5.15 -4.11
CA ILE A 14 -13.30 3.70 -3.86
C ILE A 14 -12.65 2.88 -4.96
N ALA A 15 -12.86 3.25 -6.23
CA ALA A 15 -12.26 2.54 -7.34
C ALA A 15 -10.72 2.56 -7.25
N ALA A 16 -10.13 3.72 -6.97
CA ALA A 16 -8.68 3.86 -6.80
C ALA A 16 -8.14 3.05 -5.61
N LEU A 17 -8.82 3.09 -4.46
CA LEU A 17 -8.44 2.31 -3.26
C LEU A 17 -8.53 0.80 -3.51
N CYS A 18 -9.58 0.33 -4.17
CA CYS A 18 -9.72 -1.08 -4.52
C CYS A 18 -8.60 -1.56 -5.47
N PHE A 19 -8.27 -0.78 -6.50
CA PHE A 19 -7.17 -1.11 -7.39
C PHE A 19 -5.82 -1.10 -6.67
N HIS A 20 -5.57 -0.11 -5.81
CA HIS A 20 -4.34 -0.06 -5.01
C HIS A 20 -4.20 -1.31 -4.13
N GLN A 21 -5.23 -1.63 -3.34
CA GLN A 21 -5.20 -2.75 -2.40
C GLN A 21 -5.13 -4.11 -3.13
N LEU A 22 -5.69 -4.21 -4.34
CA LEU A 22 -5.57 -5.40 -5.19
C LEU A 22 -4.10 -5.67 -5.55
N PHE A 23 -3.37 -4.66 -6.02
CA PHE A 23 -1.96 -4.82 -6.40
C PHE A 23 -1.07 -5.06 -5.19
N GLU A 24 -1.32 -4.36 -4.08
CA GLU A 24 -0.62 -4.57 -2.82
C GLU A 24 -0.83 -6.01 -2.30
N GLY A 25 -2.07 -6.51 -2.35
CA GLY A 25 -2.40 -7.87 -1.95
C GLY A 25 -1.83 -8.96 -2.87
N MET A 26 -1.77 -8.70 -4.17
CA MET A 26 -1.15 -9.61 -5.13
C MET A 26 0.36 -9.72 -4.90
N GLY A 27 1.04 -8.58 -4.68
CA GLY A 27 2.47 -8.54 -4.40
C GLY A 27 2.83 -9.29 -3.11
N LEU A 28 2.19 -8.91 -1.99
CA LEU A 28 2.41 -9.56 -0.70
C LEU A 28 2.02 -11.05 -0.72
N GLY A 29 0.93 -11.41 -1.38
CA GLY A 29 0.53 -12.81 -1.56
C GLY A 29 1.59 -13.63 -2.31
N GLY A 30 2.21 -13.05 -3.35
CA GLY A 30 3.34 -13.65 -4.06
C GLY A 30 4.56 -13.89 -3.17
N CYS A 31 4.91 -12.93 -2.31
CA CYS A 31 6.00 -13.07 -1.33
C CYS A 31 5.68 -14.16 -0.29
N ILE A 32 4.46 -14.19 0.25
CA ILE A 32 4.03 -15.20 1.24
C ILE A 32 4.07 -16.62 0.65
N LEU A 33 3.72 -16.77 -0.63
CA LEU A 33 3.78 -18.06 -1.32
C LEU A 33 5.22 -18.52 -1.52
N GLN A 34 6.14 -17.61 -1.84
CA GLN A 34 7.56 -17.90 -2.02
C GLN A 34 8.32 -18.16 -0.72
N ALA A 35 7.89 -17.58 0.40
CA ALA A 35 8.59 -17.68 1.68
C ALA A 35 8.48 -19.07 2.38
N GLU A 36 7.95 -20.09 1.69
CA GLU A 36 7.81 -21.49 2.16
C GLU A 36 7.25 -21.67 3.59
N TYR A 37 6.49 -20.69 4.08
CA TYR A 37 5.90 -20.77 5.42
C TYR A 37 4.86 -21.88 5.53
N GLY A 38 4.77 -22.46 6.73
CA GLY A 38 3.69 -23.40 7.07
C GLY A 38 2.32 -22.74 6.99
N MET A 39 1.28 -23.54 6.71
CA MET A 39 -0.11 -23.06 6.51
C MET A 39 -0.64 -22.18 7.64
N LYS A 40 -0.24 -22.45 8.89
CA LYS A 40 -0.63 -21.64 10.05
C LYS A 40 -0.14 -20.20 9.96
N ILE A 41 1.13 -20.00 9.61
CA ILE A 41 1.74 -18.67 9.48
C ILE A 41 1.14 -17.94 8.27
N LYS A 42 0.97 -18.63 7.14
CA LYS A 42 0.30 -18.06 5.96
C LYS A 42 -1.10 -17.56 6.28
N ALA A 43 -1.90 -18.36 7.01
CA ALA A 43 -3.24 -17.97 7.42
C ALA A 43 -3.24 -16.74 8.35
N ILE A 44 -2.30 -16.67 9.30
CA ILE A 44 -2.16 -15.52 10.20
C ILE A 44 -1.79 -14.26 9.41
N LEU A 45 -0.82 -14.32 8.51
CA LEU A 45 -0.40 -13.17 7.68
C LEU A 45 -1.54 -12.66 6.80
N VAL A 46 -2.26 -13.56 6.13
CA VAL A 46 -3.43 -13.21 5.29
C VAL A 46 -4.56 -12.60 6.13
N PHE A 47 -4.81 -13.14 7.33
CA PHE A 47 -5.82 -12.61 8.24
C PHE A 47 -5.50 -11.17 8.67
N PHE A 48 -4.29 -10.91 9.15
CA PHE A 48 -3.89 -9.56 9.56
C PHE A 48 -3.86 -8.58 8.39
N PHE A 49 -3.38 -9.00 7.22
CA PHE A 49 -3.40 -8.16 6.02
C PHE A 49 -4.84 -7.76 5.63
N SER A 50 -5.77 -8.72 5.62
CA SER A 50 -7.15 -8.49 5.19
C SER A 50 -7.97 -7.68 6.21
N THR A 51 -7.62 -7.75 7.50
CA THR A 51 -8.39 -7.10 8.58
C THR A 51 -7.88 -5.71 8.94
N THR A 52 -6.60 -5.41 8.71
CA THR A 52 -6.00 -4.12 9.09
C THR A 52 -6.65 -2.94 8.35
N THR A 53 -6.86 -3.05 7.04
CA THR A 53 -7.48 -1.98 6.22
C THR A 53 -8.93 -1.67 6.65
N PRO A 54 -9.88 -2.65 6.74
CA PRO A 54 -11.23 -2.35 7.19
C PRO A 54 -11.28 -1.87 8.65
N PHE A 55 -10.41 -2.40 9.52
CA PHE A 55 -10.29 -1.90 10.90
C PHE A 55 -9.89 -0.42 10.91
N GLY A 56 -8.89 -0.02 10.13
CA GLY A 56 -8.47 1.37 9.99
C GLY A 56 -9.58 2.29 9.46
N ILE A 57 -10.36 1.83 8.48
CA ILE A 57 -11.51 2.58 7.94
C ILE A 57 -12.58 2.81 9.02
N VAL A 58 -12.95 1.76 9.77
CA VAL A 58 -13.94 1.85 10.86
C VAL A 58 -13.45 2.81 11.95
N LEU A 59 -12.18 2.68 12.35
CA LEU A 59 -11.57 3.55 13.35
C LEU A 59 -11.55 5.01 12.88
N GLY A 60 -11.22 5.27 11.62
CA GLY A 60 -11.26 6.61 11.02
C GLY A 60 -12.66 7.23 11.01
N ILE A 61 -13.69 6.44 10.70
CA ILE A 61 -15.09 6.88 10.76
C ILE A 61 -15.52 7.14 12.22
N GLY A 62 -15.07 6.33 13.17
CA GLY A 62 -15.37 6.54 14.60
C GLY A 62 -14.78 7.86 15.12
N LEU A 63 -13.55 8.16 14.73
CA LEU A 63 -12.83 9.37 15.15
C LEU A 63 -13.27 10.64 14.42
N SER A 64 -13.93 10.53 13.26
CA SER A 64 -14.32 11.70 12.45
C SER A 64 -15.27 12.66 13.17
N ASN A 65 -16.00 12.21 14.19
CA ASN A 65 -16.91 13.05 14.98
C ASN A 65 -16.20 13.93 16.02
N VAL A 66 -14.98 13.57 16.42
CA VAL A 66 -14.19 14.29 17.44
C VAL A 66 -13.06 15.10 16.79
N TYR A 67 -12.75 14.78 15.53
CA TYR A 67 -11.73 15.42 14.72
C TYR A 67 -12.25 16.72 14.10
N SER A 68 -11.46 17.79 14.18
CA SER A 68 -11.71 19.05 13.47
C SER A 68 -10.57 19.29 12.49
N GLU A 69 -10.86 19.24 11.19
CA GLU A 69 -9.84 19.28 10.13
C GLU A 69 -9.03 20.59 10.13
N SER A 70 -9.59 21.68 10.63
CA SER A 70 -8.93 22.99 10.70
C SER A 70 -8.16 23.24 11.99
N SER A 71 -8.14 22.30 12.93
CA SER A 71 -7.42 22.45 14.20
C SER A 71 -5.92 22.21 14.03
N PRO A 72 -5.03 23.05 14.60
CA PRO A 72 -3.58 22.84 14.53
C PRO A 72 -3.13 21.46 15.03
N THR A 73 -3.72 20.97 16.12
CA THR A 73 -3.38 19.65 16.67
C THR A 73 -3.76 18.52 15.71
N ALA A 74 -4.92 18.65 15.05
CA ALA A 74 -5.41 17.68 14.08
C ALA A 74 -4.50 17.59 12.84
N LEU A 75 -4.01 18.74 12.36
CA LEU A 75 -3.05 18.82 11.26
C LEU A 75 -1.68 18.26 11.63
N ILE A 76 -1.18 18.52 12.86
CA ILE A 76 0.08 17.97 13.34
C ILE A 76 0.01 16.44 13.44
N VAL A 77 -1.07 15.91 14.01
CA VAL A 77 -1.25 14.45 14.16
C VAL A 77 -1.35 13.78 12.80
N VAL A 78 -2.18 14.28 11.89
CA VAL A 78 -2.29 13.73 10.52
C VAL A 78 -0.97 13.87 9.76
N GLY A 79 -0.28 14.99 9.89
CA GLY A 79 1.04 15.19 9.27
C GLY A 79 2.07 14.17 9.76
N LEU A 80 2.13 13.93 11.08
CA LEU A 80 3.05 12.96 11.68
C LEU A 80 2.72 11.52 11.25
N LEU A 81 1.44 11.15 11.29
CA LEU A 81 0.98 9.82 10.87
C LEU A 81 1.19 9.57 9.38
N ASN A 82 0.97 10.59 8.53
CA ASN A 82 1.25 10.49 7.10
C ASN A 82 2.75 10.39 6.82
N ALA A 83 3.58 11.17 7.51
CA ALA A 83 5.03 11.12 7.33
C ALA A 83 5.61 9.77 7.78
N SER A 84 5.17 9.25 8.93
CA SER A 84 5.61 7.94 9.42
C SER A 84 5.15 6.81 8.51
N SER A 85 3.89 6.85 8.04
CA SER A 85 3.35 5.88 7.10
C SER A 85 4.08 5.91 5.75
N ALA A 86 4.33 7.10 5.18
CA ALA A 86 5.10 7.23 3.94
C ALA A 86 6.55 6.73 4.08
N GLY A 87 7.19 6.96 5.23
CA GLY A 87 8.52 6.44 5.52
C GLY A 87 8.55 4.91 5.57
N LEU A 88 7.60 4.29 6.26
CA LEU A 88 7.46 2.83 6.32
C LEU A 88 7.18 2.22 4.95
N LEU A 89 6.29 2.83 4.16
CA LEU A 89 5.98 2.37 2.80
C LEU A 89 7.20 2.45 1.88
N ASN A 90 7.98 3.54 1.95
CA ASN A 90 9.23 3.67 1.18
C ASN A 90 10.27 2.62 1.59
N TYR A 91 10.44 2.38 2.90
CA TYR A 91 11.35 1.35 3.39
C TYR A 91 10.92 -0.05 2.89
N MET A 92 9.65 -0.40 3.04
CA MET A 92 9.12 -1.68 2.59
C MET A 92 9.27 -1.85 1.08
N ALA A 93 8.97 -0.81 0.29
CA ALA A 93 9.09 -0.86 -1.17
C ALA A 93 10.54 -1.02 -1.63
N LEU A 94 11.47 -0.24 -1.08
CA LEU A 94 12.87 -0.21 -1.54
C LEU A 94 13.71 -1.34 -0.93
N VAL A 95 13.61 -1.53 0.38
CA VAL A 95 14.49 -2.41 1.15
C VAL A 95 13.91 -3.81 1.24
N ASP A 96 12.64 -3.96 1.62
CA ASP A 96 12.08 -5.29 1.84
C ASP A 96 11.62 -5.98 0.55
N LEU A 97 11.16 -5.23 -0.45
CA LEU A 97 10.70 -5.77 -1.73
C LEU A 97 11.76 -5.64 -2.83
N LEU A 98 12.10 -4.42 -3.26
CA LEU A 98 12.98 -4.24 -4.41
C LEU A 98 14.38 -4.82 -4.18
N ALA A 99 15.00 -4.59 -3.02
CA ALA A 99 16.33 -5.11 -2.77
C ALA A 99 16.33 -6.65 -2.74
N ALA A 100 15.31 -7.28 -2.15
CA ALA A 100 15.18 -8.73 -2.11
C ALA A 100 15.08 -9.34 -3.53
N ASP A 101 14.30 -8.72 -4.41
CA ASP A 101 14.12 -9.22 -5.79
C ASP A 101 15.32 -8.87 -6.70
N PHE A 102 15.86 -7.66 -6.62
CA PHE A 102 16.91 -7.18 -7.54
C PHE A 102 18.31 -7.63 -7.12
N MET A 103 18.59 -7.86 -5.85
CA MET A 103 19.90 -8.36 -5.39
C MET A 103 20.01 -9.90 -5.46
N GLY A 104 18.92 -10.59 -5.81
CA GLY A 104 18.95 -12.04 -6.00
C GLY A 104 19.85 -12.49 -7.17
N PRO A 105 20.51 -13.65 -7.08
CA PRO A 105 21.45 -14.13 -8.09
C PRO A 105 20.79 -14.29 -9.48
N LYS A 106 19.50 -14.63 -9.52
CA LYS A 106 18.74 -14.81 -10.76
C LYS A 106 18.60 -13.52 -11.58
N LEU A 107 18.42 -12.38 -10.92
CA LEU A 107 18.30 -11.08 -11.60
C LEU A 107 19.67 -10.48 -11.90
N GLN A 108 20.63 -10.62 -10.98
CA GLN A 108 22.00 -10.10 -11.13
C GLN A 108 22.79 -10.80 -12.26
N ASP A 109 22.54 -12.08 -12.50
CA ASP A 109 23.22 -12.84 -13.56
C ASP A 109 22.72 -12.49 -14.97
N SER A 110 21.55 -11.85 -15.10
CA SER A 110 20.93 -11.54 -16.39
C SER A 110 20.57 -10.07 -16.55
N MET A 111 21.45 -9.32 -17.21
CA MET A 111 21.25 -7.88 -17.48
C MET A 111 19.94 -7.60 -18.25
N ARG A 112 19.51 -8.51 -19.15
CA ARG A 112 18.25 -8.39 -19.88
C ARG A 112 17.06 -8.50 -18.92
N LEU A 113 17.07 -9.46 -17.99
CA LEU A 113 15.99 -9.66 -17.03
C LEU A 113 15.92 -8.51 -16.03
N GLN A 114 17.07 -8.01 -15.57
CA GLN A 114 17.16 -6.85 -14.70
C GLN A 114 16.59 -5.58 -15.37
N ALA A 115 16.90 -5.34 -16.64
CA ALA A 115 16.34 -4.21 -17.39
C ALA A 115 14.82 -4.29 -17.53
N TRP A 116 14.26 -5.46 -17.88
CA TRP A 116 12.81 -5.66 -17.93
C TRP A 116 12.15 -5.46 -16.57
N SER A 117 12.81 -5.88 -15.49
CA SER A 117 12.31 -5.71 -14.13
C SER A 117 12.26 -4.23 -13.74
N PHE A 118 13.30 -3.44 -14.06
CA PHE A 118 13.27 -1.98 -13.85
C PHE A 118 12.14 -1.30 -14.64
N VAL A 119 11.94 -1.68 -15.91
CA VAL A 119 10.82 -1.17 -16.70
C VAL A 119 9.48 -1.51 -16.05
N ALA A 120 9.30 -2.74 -15.55
CA ALA A 120 8.10 -3.16 -14.85
C ALA A 120 7.85 -2.35 -13.57
N VAL A 121 8.89 -2.10 -12.76
CA VAL A 121 8.82 -1.24 -11.57
C VAL A 121 8.40 0.18 -11.93
N LEU A 122 9.01 0.78 -12.96
CA LEU A 122 8.68 2.13 -13.41
C LEU A 122 7.26 2.23 -13.97
N LEU A 123 6.81 1.22 -14.72
CA LEU A 123 5.43 1.13 -15.21
C LEU A 123 4.44 0.99 -14.05
N GLY A 124 4.75 0.16 -13.05
CA GLY A 124 3.96 0.03 -11.82
C GLY A 124 3.85 1.37 -11.09
N ALA A 125 4.98 2.01 -10.79
CA ALA A 125 5.03 3.32 -10.14
C ALA A 125 4.26 4.40 -10.93
N GLY A 126 4.40 4.42 -12.27
CA GLY A 126 3.65 5.29 -13.15
C GLY A 126 2.14 5.03 -13.09
N GLY A 127 1.73 3.75 -13.08
CA GLY A 127 0.34 3.35 -12.90
C GLY A 127 -0.25 3.82 -11.56
N MET A 128 0.50 3.64 -10.47
CA MET A 128 0.09 4.13 -9.13
C MET A 128 -0.03 5.66 -9.10
N SER A 129 0.88 6.38 -9.77
CA SER A 129 0.82 7.85 -9.89
C SER A 129 -0.41 8.32 -10.67
N LEU A 130 -0.79 7.60 -11.73
CA LEU A 130 -2.02 7.90 -12.48
C LEU A 130 -3.27 7.67 -11.61
N MET A 131 -3.33 6.57 -10.85
CA MET A 131 -4.43 6.35 -9.92
C MET A 131 -4.53 7.46 -8.87
N ALA A 132 -3.39 7.95 -8.35
CA ALA A 132 -3.38 9.06 -7.40
C ALA A 132 -3.91 10.38 -7.99
N LYS A 133 -3.81 10.60 -9.31
CA LYS A 133 -4.43 11.76 -9.97
C LYS A 133 -5.94 11.62 -10.18
N TRP A 134 -6.44 10.39 -10.18
CA TRP A 134 -7.85 10.07 -10.45
C TRP A 134 -8.65 9.79 -9.16
N ALA A 135 -7.95 9.57 -8.04
CA ALA A 135 -8.49 9.48 -6.69
C ALA A 135 -8.85 10.87 -6.14
#